data_AF-A0A357IDQ2-F1
#
_entry.id   AF-A0A357IDQ2-F1
#
_cell.length_a   1.000
_cell.length_b   1.000
_cell.length_c   1.000
_cell.angle_alpha   90.00
_cell.angle_beta   90.00
_cell.angle_gamma   90.00
#
_symmetry.space_group_name_H-M   'P 1'
#
loop_
_entity.id
_entity.type
_entity.pdbx_description
1 polymer ?
#
loop_
_entity_poly.entity_id
_entity_poly.type
_entity_poly.pdbx_seq_one_letter_code
_entity_poly.pdbx_strand_id
1 'polypeptide(L)'
;MAYTGVAKSASPVGVNDVRDGAILGDGFRISVASLLANDVDEDGDALSIIGLDDAFNGELSIEGYPGVPFYQVDIQSSDFIIFTPTATGQGGFTYYLSDGNGHDPETGFAFVQITI
;
A
#
# COMPACT_ATOMS: atom_id res chain seq x y z
N MET A 1 -42.11 10.00 -0.51
CA MET A 1 -40.98 9.08 -0.81
C MET A 1 -39.80 9.60 -0.01
N ALA A 2 -39.44 8.94 1.08
CA ALA A 2 -38.29 9.32 1.89
C ALA A 2 -37.04 8.71 1.28
N TYR A 3 -36.06 9.53 0.88
CA TYR A 3 -34.69 9.05 0.72
C TYR A 3 -34.22 8.69 2.13
N THR A 4 -34.23 7.40 2.46
CA THR A 4 -33.40 6.88 3.54
C THR A 4 -31.96 7.16 3.13
N GLY A 5 -31.40 8.23 3.69
CA GLY A 5 -30.00 8.58 3.49
C GLY A 5 -29.16 7.39 3.91
N VAL A 6 -28.41 6.84 2.96
CA VAL A 6 -27.27 5.98 3.26
C VAL A 6 -26.40 6.78 4.24
N ALA A 7 -25.90 6.16 5.31
CA ALA A 7 -24.92 6.83 6.16
C ALA A 7 -23.79 7.36 5.25
N LYS A 8 -23.31 8.57 5.51
CA LYS A 8 -22.12 9.08 4.81
C LYS A 8 -20.98 8.13 5.19
N SER A 9 -20.39 7.40 4.23
CA SER A 9 -19.29 6.51 4.60
C SER A 9 -18.09 7.31 5.09
N ALA A 10 -17.33 6.72 6.00
CA ALA A 10 -16.10 7.25 6.52
C ALA A 10 -15.01 7.20 5.45
N SER A 11 -13.95 7.97 5.69
CA SER A 11 -12.71 7.79 4.94
C SER A 11 -11.94 6.61 5.55
N PRO A 12 -11.17 5.87 4.75
CA PRO A 12 -10.24 4.88 5.28
C PRO A 12 -9.25 5.53 6.26
N VAL A 13 -8.73 4.71 7.18
CA VAL A 13 -7.68 5.03 8.15
C VAL A 13 -6.49 4.09 7.94
N GLY A 14 -5.39 4.64 7.45
CA GLY A 14 -4.12 4.00 7.20
C GLY A 14 -3.24 4.00 8.44
N VAL A 15 -2.58 2.87 8.70
CA VAL A 15 -1.67 2.69 9.81
C VAL A 15 -0.32 2.21 9.30
N ASN A 16 0.71 2.98 9.62
CA ASN A 16 2.06 2.71 9.11
C ASN A 16 2.57 1.31 9.46
N ASP A 17 3.22 0.71 8.48
CA ASP A 17 3.83 -0.61 8.52
C ASP A 17 5.33 -0.55 8.80
N VAL A 18 5.84 -1.61 9.44
CA VAL A 18 7.27 -1.90 9.48
C VAL A 18 7.51 -3.30 8.92
N ARG A 19 8.55 -3.43 8.10
CA ARG A 19 9.04 -4.69 7.54
C ARG A 19 10.53 -4.81 7.78
N ASP A 20 10.95 -5.98 8.23
CA ASP A 20 12.35 -6.30 8.52
C ASP A 20 12.87 -7.39 7.59
N GLY A 21 14.20 -7.44 7.40
CA GLY A 21 14.88 -8.51 6.68
C GLY A 21 15.01 -8.29 5.17
N ALA A 22 14.84 -7.05 4.70
CA ALA A 22 15.22 -6.71 3.33
C ALA A 22 16.76 -6.71 3.21
N ILE A 23 17.27 -7.32 2.14
CA ILE A 23 18.71 -7.40 1.85
C ILE A 23 19.01 -6.42 0.70
N LEU A 24 20.12 -5.70 0.80
CA LEU A 24 20.54 -4.70 -0.17
C LEU A 24 20.63 -5.31 -1.57
N GLY A 25 19.91 -4.72 -2.53
CA GLY A 25 19.89 -5.16 -3.93
C GLY A 25 19.00 -6.37 -4.22
N ASP A 26 18.48 -7.05 -3.19
CA ASP A 26 17.56 -8.17 -3.36
C ASP A 26 16.10 -7.70 -3.39
N GLY A 27 15.28 -8.33 -4.24
CA GLY A 27 13.85 -8.05 -4.30
C GLY A 27 13.14 -8.54 -3.03
N PHE A 28 12.81 -7.61 -2.13
CA PHE A 28 12.06 -7.90 -0.93
C PHE A 28 10.55 -7.90 -1.22
N ARG A 29 9.91 -9.04 -1.00
CA ARG A 29 8.54 -9.31 -1.40
C ARG A 29 7.56 -9.03 -0.25
N ILE A 30 6.70 -8.03 -0.44
CA ILE A 30 5.72 -7.56 0.54
C ILE A 30 4.31 -7.86 0.03
N SER A 31 3.52 -8.62 0.78
CA SER A 31 2.11 -8.88 0.39
C SER A 31 1.24 -7.65 0.59
N VAL A 32 0.39 -7.34 -0.39
CA VAL A 32 -0.61 -6.26 -0.30
C VAL A 32 -1.55 -6.51 0.89
N ALA A 33 -2.06 -7.74 1.05
CA ALA A 33 -2.89 -8.10 2.20
C ALA A 33 -2.23 -7.82 3.57
N SER A 34 -0.90 -7.87 3.68
CA SER A 34 -0.22 -7.54 4.94
C SER A 34 -0.19 -6.05 5.23
N LEU A 35 -0.14 -5.20 4.21
CA LEU A 35 -0.19 -3.75 4.37
C LEU A 35 -1.60 -3.33 4.79
N LEU A 36 -2.62 -3.92 4.18
CA LEU A 36 -4.03 -3.65 4.50
C LEU A 36 -4.50 -4.23 5.84
N ALA A 37 -3.68 -5.04 6.54
CA ALA A 37 -4.16 -5.85 7.66
C ALA A 37 -4.51 -5.05 8.92
N ASN A 38 -3.88 -3.88 9.09
CA ASN A 38 -4.05 -2.95 10.20
C ASN A 38 -4.71 -1.64 9.79
N ASP A 39 -5.05 -1.50 8.51
CA ASP A 39 -5.84 -0.38 7.98
C ASP A 39 -7.33 -0.67 8.18
N VAL A 40 -8.13 0.36 8.40
CA VAL A 40 -9.55 0.21 8.73
C VAL A 40 -10.41 1.28 8.10
N ASP A 41 -11.58 0.89 7.64
CA ASP A 41 -12.70 1.80 7.39
C ASP A 41 -13.73 1.64 8.51
N GLU A 42 -14.25 2.75 9.05
CA GLU A 42 -15.17 2.69 10.20
C GLU A 42 -16.53 2.06 9.86
N ASP A 43 -16.95 2.06 8.59
CA ASP A 43 -18.16 1.39 8.13
C ASP A 43 -17.93 -0.10 7.83
N GLY A 44 -16.67 -0.54 7.86
CA GLY A 44 -16.27 -1.91 7.58
C GLY A 44 -16.17 -2.23 6.08
N ASP A 45 -16.06 -1.20 5.25
CA ASP A 45 -15.84 -1.37 3.82
C ASP A 45 -14.47 -1.98 3.53
N ALA A 46 -14.40 -2.78 2.46
CA ALA A 46 -13.17 -3.44 2.07
C ALA A 46 -12.18 -2.42 1.50
N LEU A 47 -10.96 -2.40 2.04
CA LEU A 47 -9.90 -1.52 1.58
C LEU A 47 -9.09 -2.10 0.42
N SER A 48 -8.62 -1.22 -0.44
CA SER A 48 -7.73 -1.52 -1.56
C SER A 48 -6.58 -0.52 -1.65
N ILE A 49 -5.43 -0.95 -2.18
CA ILE A 49 -4.35 -0.06 -2.55
C ILE A 49 -4.57 0.40 -3.99
N ILE A 50 -4.64 1.70 -4.23
CA ILE A 50 -4.88 2.28 -5.57
C ILE A 50 -3.65 3.00 -6.15
N GLY A 51 -2.57 3.07 -5.39
CA GLY A 51 -1.33 3.70 -5.83
C GLY A 51 -0.19 3.48 -4.85
N LEU A 52 1.02 3.61 -5.37
CA LEU A 52 2.28 3.57 -4.63
C LEU A 52 3.12 4.76 -5.06
N ASP A 53 3.79 5.42 -4.13
CA ASP A 53 4.62 6.60 -4.43
C ASP A 53 5.70 6.82 -3.36
N ASP A 54 6.50 7.87 -3.52
CA ASP A 54 7.48 8.37 -2.55
C ASP A 54 8.46 7.29 -2.04
N ALA A 55 8.87 6.37 -2.94
CA ALA A 55 9.87 5.37 -2.60
C ALA A 55 11.23 6.03 -2.27
N PHE A 56 11.86 5.62 -1.18
CA PHE A 56 13.19 6.07 -0.79
C PHE A 56 14.06 4.90 -0.33
N ASN A 57 15.36 4.98 -0.61
CA ASN A 57 16.35 3.92 -0.38
C ASN A 57 15.96 2.56 -0.97
N GLY A 58 15.09 2.57 -1.99
CA GLY A 58 14.74 1.41 -2.78
C GLY A 58 13.85 1.77 -3.95
N GLU A 59 13.69 0.82 -4.86
CA GLU A 59 12.83 0.90 -6.04
C GLU A 59 11.61 0.02 -5.84
N LEU A 60 10.48 0.42 -6.41
CA LEU A 60 9.22 -0.33 -6.36
C LEU A 60 8.88 -0.97 -7.70
N SER A 61 8.31 -2.17 -7.62
CA SER A 61 7.55 -2.78 -8.72
C SER A 61 6.43 -3.65 -8.16
N ILE A 62 5.45 -3.97 -9.00
CA ILE A 62 4.44 -4.97 -8.66
C ILE A 62 4.89 -6.30 -9.27
N GLU A 63 4.83 -7.38 -8.51
CA GLU A 63 5.21 -8.70 -8.97
C GLU A 63 4.42 -9.08 -10.23
N GLY A 64 5.12 -9.49 -11.30
CA GLY A 64 4.50 -9.78 -12.60
C GLY A 64 4.30 -8.57 -13.51
N TYR A 65 4.51 -7.35 -13.01
CA TYR A 65 4.37 -6.09 -13.75
C TYR A 65 5.62 -5.18 -13.63
N PRO A 66 6.84 -5.69 -13.87
CA PRO A 66 8.05 -4.87 -13.74
C PRO A 66 8.05 -3.72 -14.75
N GLY A 67 8.32 -2.50 -14.27
CA GLY A 67 8.40 -1.29 -15.10
C GLY A 67 7.06 -0.75 -15.60
N VAL A 68 5.93 -1.31 -15.13
CA VAL A 68 4.59 -0.78 -15.41
C VAL A 68 4.27 0.30 -14.37
N PRO A 69 3.85 1.52 -14.78
CA PRO A 69 3.40 2.54 -13.84
C PRO A 69 2.24 2.06 -12.98
N PHE A 70 2.29 2.33 -11.67
CA PHE A 70 1.34 1.76 -10.69
C PHE A 70 -0.11 2.10 -10.98
N TYR A 71 -0.41 3.30 -11.49
CA TYR A 71 -1.77 3.71 -11.86
C TYR A 71 -2.37 2.91 -13.04
N GLN A 72 -1.58 2.05 -13.70
CA GLN A 72 -2.05 1.17 -14.78
C GLN A 72 -2.23 -0.29 -14.34
N VAL A 73 -1.95 -0.60 -13.07
CA VAL A 73 -2.09 -1.95 -12.52
C VAL A 73 -3.26 -1.94 -11.54
N ASP A 74 -4.16 -2.91 -11.70
CA ASP A 74 -5.21 -3.18 -10.72
C ASP A 74 -4.57 -4.00 -9.58
N ILE A 75 -4.19 -3.32 -8.48
CA ILE A 75 -3.48 -3.92 -7.35
C ILE A 75 -4.49 -4.67 -6.48
N GLN A 76 -4.38 -5.99 -6.43
CA GLN A 76 -5.26 -6.85 -5.65
C GLN A 76 -4.62 -7.21 -4.31
N SER A 77 -5.45 -7.56 -3.32
CA SER A 77 -4.96 -7.99 -2.00
C SER A 77 -4.11 -9.27 -2.05
N SER A 78 -4.27 -10.08 -3.10
CA SER A 78 -3.46 -11.27 -3.38
C SER A 78 -2.09 -10.97 -3.98
N ASP A 79 -1.83 -9.73 -4.40
CA ASP A 79 -0.61 -9.36 -5.09
C ASP A 79 0.54 -9.07 -4.13
N PHE A 80 1.72 -8.90 -4.71
CA PHE A 80 2.94 -8.61 -4.00
C PHE A 80 3.63 -7.40 -4.60
N ILE A 81 4.03 -6.50 -3.72
CA ILE A 81 4.92 -5.38 -4.03
C ILE A 81 6.35 -5.88 -3.84
N ILE A 82 7.20 -5.60 -4.80
CA ILE A 82 8.63 -5.86 -4.73
C ILE A 82 9.33 -4.54 -4.44
N PHE A 83 9.89 -4.43 -3.24
CA PHE A 83 10.79 -3.34 -2.86
C PHE A 83 12.23 -3.84 -3.03
N THR A 84 13.00 -3.20 -3.91
CA THR A 84 14.41 -3.55 -4.15
C THR A 84 15.28 -2.48 -3.51
N PRO A 85 15.93 -2.74 -2.37
CA PRO A 85 16.70 -1.72 -1.67
C PRO A 85 17.90 -1.23 -2.48
N THR A 86 18.14 0.08 -2.46
CA THR A 86 19.29 0.74 -3.13
C THR A 86 20.33 1.28 -2.14
N ALA A 87 20.01 1.32 -0.84
CA ALA A 87 20.93 1.72 0.23
C ALA A 87 20.60 0.97 1.54
N THR A 88 21.59 0.77 2.41
CA THR A 88 21.39 0.18 3.75
C THR A 88 20.70 1.15 4.71
N GLY A 89 20.06 0.64 5.76
CA GLY A 89 19.37 1.44 6.77
C GLY A 89 17.86 1.34 6.58
N GLN A 90 17.13 2.43 6.79
CA GLN A 90 15.69 2.45 6.55
C GLN A 90 15.39 2.90 5.12
N GLY A 91 14.53 2.17 4.43
CA GLY A 91 13.85 2.60 3.22
C GLY A 91 12.33 2.52 3.43
N GLY A 92 11.58 2.78 2.37
CA GLY A 92 10.13 2.70 2.44
C GLY A 92 9.44 3.35 1.27
N PHE A 93 8.12 3.40 1.36
CA PHE A 93 7.23 4.00 0.37
C PHE A 93 5.87 4.35 0.99
N THR A 94 5.14 5.24 0.29
CA THR A 94 3.75 5.57 0.58
C THR A 94 2.83 4.70 -0.28
N TYR A 95 1.70 4.28 0.27
CA TYR A 95 0.60 3.67 -0.47
C TYR A 95 -0.72 4.41 -0.21
N TYR A 96 -1.60 4.41 -1.21
CA TYR A 96 -2.89 5.10 -1.14
C TYR A 96 -4.04 4.11 -0.98
N LEU A 97 -4.89 4.35 0.01
CA LEU A 97 -6.02 3.53 0.38
C LEU A 97 -7.32 4.06 -0.22
N SER A 98 -8.17 3.15 -0.70
CA SER A 98 -9.54 3.46 -1.10
C SER A 98 -10.53 2.44 -0.55
N ASP A 99 -11.68 2.96 -0.12
CA ASP A 99 -12.89 2.22 0.28
C ASP A 99 -13.84 1.95 -0.91
N GLY A 100 -13.56 2.51 -2.09
CA GLY A 100 -14.40 2.40 -3.28
C GLY A 100 -15.65 3.28 -3.29
N ASN A 101 -15.87 4.14 -2.28
CA ASN A 101 -17.09 4.96 -2.17
C ASN A 101 -16.93 6.39 -2.69
N GLY A 102 -15.81 6.70 -3.36
CA GLY A 102 -15.56 8.02 -3.97
C GLY A 102 -15.13 9.10 -2.98
N HIS A 103 -14.72 8.71 -1.77
CA HIS A 103 -13.97 9.57 -0.86
C HIS A 103 -12.53 9.77 -1.34
N ASP A 104 -11.91 10.87 -0.89
CA ASP A 104 -10.49 11.11 -1.15
C ASP A 104 -9.67 9.95 -0.58
N PRO A 105 -8.70 9.40 -1.34
CA PRO A 105 -7.83 8.36 -0.84
C PRO A 105 -7.03 8.84 0.36
N GLU A 106 -6.85 7.97 1.34
CA GLU A 106 -5.95 8.25 2.46
C GLU A 106 -4.59 7.56 2.22
N THR A 107 -3.60 7.89 3.04
CA THR A 107 -2.22 7.42 2.89
C THR A 107 -1.80 6.50 4.04
N GLY A 108 -1.20 5.35 3.71
CA GLY A 108 -0.39 4.57 4.64
C GLY A 108 1.10 4.60 4.24
N PHE A 109 1.99 4.40 5.22
CA PHE A 109 3.44 4.35 4.98
C PHE A 109 4.01 2.98 5.35
N ALA A 110 4.79 2.39 4.45
CA ALA A 110 5.55 1.17 4.74
C ALA A 110 7.04 1.48 4.92
N PHE A 111 7.55 1.26 6.13
CA PHE A 111 8.98 1.34 6.44
C PHE A 111 9.63 -0.03 6.29
N VAL A 112 10.80 -0.07 5.66
CA VAL A 112 11.57 -1.28 5.41
C VAL A 112 12.97 -1.15 6.03
N GLN A 113 13.33 -2.05 6.94
CA GLN A 113 14.69 -2.15 7.47
C GLN A 113 15.55 -3.00 6.52
N ILE A 114 16.64 -2.39 6.04
CA ILE A 114 17.51 -2.91 5.00
C ILE A 114 18.88 -3.25 5.60
N THR A 115 19.27 -4.50 5.44
CA THR A 115 20.60 -5.00 5.76
C THR A 115 21.43 -5.19 4.49
N ILE A 116 22.74 -5.42 4.66
CA ILE A 116 23.62 -5.91 3.58
C ILE A 116 23.30 -7.35 3.19
#